data_AF-A0A1S2RCP3-F1
#
_entry.id   AF-A0A1S2RCP3-F1
#
_cell.length_a   1.000
_cell.length_b   1.000
_cell.length_c   1.000
_cell.angle_alpha   90.00
_cell.angle_beta   90.00
_cell.angle_gamma   90.00
#
_symmetry.space_group_name_H-M   'P 1'
#
loop_
_entity.id
_entity.type
_entity.pdbx_description
1 polymer ?
#
loop_
_entity_poly.entity_id
_entity_poly.type
_entity_poly.pdbx_seq_one_letter_code
_entity_poly.pdbx_strand_id
1 'polypeptide(L)'
;MFDPTAFDNMKVVIEGAIYDLDLGGEIVITDRNDIINMAKMSRIFEISFKMTETIKKSASVKISLESSMINLAAELIPGMKAEKMAGSSLKLEFFFESVVNQVDYDKIEKLFSDIWGPSRKISQRVQLDPLYKESEALHTITVEFDRIIQEAQLDDLIDMIEYIITSVKRLELLI
;
A
#
# COMPACT_ATOMS: atom_id res chain seq x y z
N MET A 1 -23.90 21.29 -0.26
CA MET A 1 -22.51 20.85 -0.19
C MET A 1 -22.58 19.36 0.06
N PHE A 2 -22.03 18.53 -0.82
CA PHE A 2 -21.94 17.10 -0.52
C PHE A 2 -20.78 16.95 0.45
N ASP A 3 -21.00 16.25 1.56
CA ASP A 3 -19.90 15.90 2.46
C ASP A 3 -18.90 15.01 1.68
N PRO A 4 -17.59 15.19 1.88
CA PRO A 4 -16.59 14.32 1.26
C PRO A 4 -16.86 12.86 1.61
N THR A 5 -16.56 11.95 0.67
CA THR A 5 -16.69 10.51 0.94
C THR A 5 -15.57 10.05 1.88
N ALA A 6 -15.75 8.92 2.54
CA ALA A 6 -14.72 8.30 3.37
C ALA A 6 -13.43 8.08 2.57
N PHE A 7 -13.57 7.69 1.28
CA PHE A 7 -12.44 7.62 0.33
C PHE A 7 -11.71 8.96 0.20
N ASP A 8 -12.44 10.07 0.04
CA ASP A 8 -11.82 11.39 -0.15
C ASP A 8 -11.08 11.82 1.13
N ASN A 9 -11.67 11.56 2.31
CA ASN A 9 -11.04 11.87 3.59
C ASN A 9 -9.79 11.00 3.85
N MET A 10 -9.88 9.68 3.62
CA MET A 10 -8.75 8.76 3.77
C MET A 10 -7.61 9.10 2.81
N LYS A 11 -7.94 9.45 1.56
CA LYS A 11 -6.94 9.90 0.59
C LYS A 11 -6.19 11.13 1.12
N VAL A 12 -6.90 12.15 1.59
CA VAL A 12 -6.27 13.38 2.10
C VAL A 12 -5.35 13.09 3.29
N VAL A 13 -5.75 12.19 4.20
CA VAL A 13 -4.92 11.80 5.34
C VAL A 13 -3.65 11.07 4.91
N ILE A 14 -3.77 10.06 4.04
CA ILE A 14 -2.60 9.32 3.51
C ILE A 14 -1.69 10.27 2.73
N GLU A 15 -2.27 11.08 1.85
CA GLU A 15 -1.52 12.02 1.00
C GLU A 15 -0.75 13.03 1.85
N GLY A 16 -1.40 13.66 2.84
CA GLY A 16 -0.75 14.60 3.76
C GLY A 16 0.44 13.99 4.49
N ALA A 17 0.24 12.83 5.12
CA ALA A 17 1.30 12.18 5.88
C ALA A 17 2.50 11.73 5.02
N ILE A 18 2.26 11.27 3.78
CA ILE A 18 3.34 10.92 2.86
C ILE A 18 4.08 12.17 2.36
N TYR A 19 3.38 13.27 2.07
CA TYR A 19 4.04 14.52 1.70
C TYR A 19 4.83 15.15 2.85
N ASP A 20 4.37 15.02 4.09
CA ASP A 20 5.12 15.51 5.26
C ASP A 20 6.49 14.80 5.36
N LEU A 21 6.53 13.47 5.12
CA LEU A 21 7.77 12.70 5.10
C LEU A 21 8.68 13.06 3.90
N ASP A 22 8.09 13.32 2.73
CA ASP A 22 8.82 13.73 1.53
C ASP A 22 9.46 15.11 1.71
N LEU A 23 8.69 16.08 2.21
CA LEU A 23 9.17 17.42 2.55
C LEU A 23 10.20 17.40 3.69
N GLY A 24 10.05 16.46 4.62
CA GLY A 24 11.04 16.18 5.66
C GLY A 24 12.34 15.54 5.14
N GLY A 25 12.35 15.07 3.89
CA GLY A 25 13.48 14.43 3.24
C GLY A 25 13.71 12.97 3.64
N GLU A 26 12.78 12.34 4.37
CA GLU A 26 12.90 10.95 4.80
C GLU A 26 12.67 9.96 3.65
N ILE A 27 11.73 10.31 2.77
CA ILE A 27 11.38 9.55 1.57
C ILE A 27 11.43 10.46 0.34
N VAL A 28 11.37 9.84 -0.83
CA VAL A 28 11.13 10.50 -2.11
C VAL A 28 9.92 9.86 -2.76
N ILE A 29 8.86 10.63 -2.99
CA ILE A 29 7.70 10.22 -3.78
C ILE A 29 8.14 10.01 -5.23
N THR A 30 7.83 8.84 -5.79
CA THR A 30 8.25 8.43 -7.14
C THR A 30 7.10 8.40 -8.14
N ASP A 31 5.86 8.21 -7.66
CA ASP A 31 4.67 8.19 -8.52
C ASP A 31 3.40 8.50 -7.73
N ARG A 32 2.40 9.06 -8.40
CA ARG A 32 1.09 9.39 -7.82
C ARG A 32 0.00 9.31 -8.89
N ASN A 33 -1.00 8.47 -8.65
CA ASN A 33 -2.10 8.25 -9.59
C ASN A 33 -3.47 8.41 -8.90
N ASP A 34 -4.35 9.18 -9.54
CA ASP A 34 -5.78 9.22 -9.24
C ASP A 34 -6.53 8.61 -10.42
N ILE A 35 -7.08 7.41 -10.23
CA ILE A 35 -7.68 6.61 -11.29
C ILE A 35 -9.18 6.53 -11.06
N ILE A 36 -9.97 6.85 -12.10
CA ILE A 36 -11.41 6.64 -12.12
C ILE A 36 -11.73 5.64 -13.21
N ASN A 37 -12.36 4.52 -12.83
CA ASN A 37 -12.87 3.55 -13.78
C ASN A 37 -14.37 3.80 -13.97
N MET A 38 -14.74 4.39 -15.12
CA MET A 38 -16.13 4.71 -15.44
C MET A 38 -17.00 3.46 -15.68
N ALA A 39 -16.44 2.37 -16.22
CA ALA A 39 -17.23 1.17 -16.49
C ALA A 39 -17.63 0.45 -15.18
N LYS A 40 -16.72 0.42 -14.20
CA LYS A 40 -16.95 -0.19 -12.89
C LYS A 40 -17.47 0.79 -11.84
N MET A 41 -17.49 2.09 -12.15
CA MET A 41 -17.70 3.20 -11.20
C MET A 41 -16.87 3.03 -9.93
N SER A 42 -15.56 2.84 -10.11
CA SER A 42 -14.60 2.72 -8.99
C SER A 42 -13.54 3.81 -9.07
N ARG A 43 -12.98 4.13 -7.91
CA ARG A 43 -11.90 5.11 -7.73
C ARG A 43 -10.73 4.42 -7.06
N ILE A 44 -9.52 4.70 -7.52
CA ILE A 44 -8.28 4.20 -6.92
C ILE A 44 -7.33 5.39 -6.78
N PHE A 45 -6.79 5.57 -5.58
CA PHE A 45 -5.67 6.44 -5.31
C PHE A 45 -4.44 5.57 -5.07
N GLU A 46 -3.36 5.83 -5.81
CA GLU A 46 -2.07 5.17 -5.61
C GLU A 46 -0.98 6.21 -5.40
N ILE A 47 -0.15 6.00 -4.38
CA ILE A 47 1.05 6.79 -4.16
C ILE A 47 2.24 5.85 -3.94
N SER A 48 3.33 6.11 -4.64
CA SER A 48 4.55 5.32 -4.55
C SER A 48 5.72 6.17 -4.11
N PHE A 49 6.60 5.60 -3.32
CA PHE A 49 7.79 6.28 -2.79
C PHE A 49 8.91 5.29 -2.47
N LYS A 50 10.09 5.82 -2.19
CA LYS A 50 11.25 5.06 -1.69
C LYS A 50 11.96 5.85 -0.59
N MET A 51 12.80 5.21 0.20
CA MET A 51 13.64 5.91 1.18
C MET A 51 14.65 6.82 0.47
N THR A 52 14.90 8.01 1.01
CA THR A 52 15.92 8.93 0.47
C THR A 52 17.33 8.35 0.64
N GLU A 53 17.63 7.88 1.86
CA GLU A 53 18.88 7.20 2.18
C GLU A 53 18.70 5.69 2.00
N THR A 54 19.44 5.11 1.06
CA THR A 54 19.44 3.65 0.82
C THR A 54 20.81 3.08 1.16
N ILE A 55 20.82 1.98 1.92
CA ILE A 55 22.07 1.42 2.48
C ILE A 55 22.77 0.48 1.48
N LYS A 56 22.01 -0.19 0.60
CA LYS A 56 22.54 -1.13 -0.42
C LYS A 56 21.70 -1.20 -1.69
N LYS A 57 20.45 -1.63 -1.59
CA LYS A 57 19.47 -1.72 -2.68
C LYS A 57 18.22 -0.98 -2.27
N SER A 58 17.63 -0.28 -3.23
CA SER A 58 16.41 0.50 -2.99
C SER A 58 15.21 -0.42 -3.11
N ALA A 59 14.39 -0.46 -2.05
CA ALA A 59 13.02 -0.91 -2.17
C ALA A 59 12.11 0.29 -2.42
N SER A 60 11.01 0.08 -3.13
CA SER A 60 9.93 1.05 -3.27
C SER A 60 8.65 0.51 -2.68
N VAL A 61 7.78 1.42 -2.25
CA VAL A 61 6.46 1.12 -1.71
C VAL A 61 5.42 1.75 -2.61
N LYS A 62 4.28 1.07 -2.73
CA LYS A 62 3.05 1.65 -3.22
C LYS A 62 1.92 1.41 -2.22
N ILE A 63 1.20 2.47 -1.90
CA ILE A 63 -0.05 2.44 -1.14
C ILE A 63 -1.18 2.59 -2.15
N SER A 64 -2.13 1.65 -2.17
CA SER A 64 -3.32 1.71 -3.02
C SER A 64 -4.58 1.74 -2.16
N LEU A 65 -5.33 2.84 -2.25
CA LEU A 65 -6.66 2.99 -1.66
C LEU A 65 -7.71 2.83 -2.77
N GLU A 66 -8.69 1.95 -2.58
CA GLU A 66 -9.74 1.69 -3.57
C GLU A 66 -11.14 1.85 -2.97
N SER A 67 -12.01 2.56 -3.70
CA SER A 67 -13.43 2.67 -3.44
C SER A 67 -14.19 2.09 -4.65
N SER A 68 -14.89 0.97 -4.42
CA SER A 68 -15.81 0.40 -5.41
C SER A 68 -17.13 1.18 -5.49
N MET A 69 -17.96 0.85 -6.48
CA MET A 69 -19.33 1.37 -6.58
C MET A 69 -20.17 1.06 -5.33
N ILE A 70 -19.98 -0.13 -4.73
CA ILE A 70 -20.71 -0.54 -3.53
C ILE A 70 -20.32 0.33 -2.34
N ASN A 71 -19.04 0.68 -2.22
CA ASN A 71 -18.56 1.57 -1.16
C ASN A 71 -19.21 2.97 -1.28
N LEU A 72 -19.14 3.55 -2.48
CA LEU A 72 -19.74 4.86 -2.74
C LEU A 72 -21.26 4.87 -2.51
N ALA A 73 -21.97 3.83 -2.95
CA ALA A 73 -23.41 3.72 -2.76
C ALA A 73 -23.78 3.58 -1.27
N ALA A 74 -23.01 2.82 -0.49
CA ALA A 74 -23.22 2.67 0.95
C ALA A 74 -23.07 4.00 1.71
N GLU A 75 -22.22 4.90 1.25
CA GLU A 75 -22.04 6.24 1.83
C GLU A 75 -23.16 7.21 1.42
N LEU A 76 -23.54 7.21 0.13
CA LEU A 76 -24.48 8.18 -0.40
C LEU A 76 -25.95 7.87 -0.13
N ILE A 77 -26.29 6.63 0.23
CA ILE A 77 -27.68 6.17 0.40
C ILE A 77 -27.92 5.72 1.85
N PRO A 78 -28.48 6.60 2.70
CA PRO A 78 -28.79 6.27 4.09
C PRO A 78 -29.75 5.08 4.21
N GLY A 79 -29.50 4.18 5.17
CA GLY A 79 -30.38 3.03 5.45
C GLY A 79 -30.21 1.83 4.50
N MET A 80 -29.18 1.82 3.65
CA MET A 80 -28.79 0.59 2.96
C MET A 80 -28.28 -0.44 3.96
N LYS A 81 -28.62 -1.72 3.75
CA LYS A 81 -28.10 -2.85 4.57
C LYS A 81 -26.56 -3.01 4.52
N ALA A 82 -25.87 -2.16 3.77
CA ALA A 82 -24.45 -2.18 3.50
C ALA A 82 -23.68 -1.01 4.17
N GLU A 83 -24.22 -0.36 5.20
CA GLU A 83 -23.50 0.73 5.93
C GLU A 83 -22.07 0.33 6.36
N LYS A 84 -21.83 -0.94 6.69
CA LYS A 84 -20.47 -1.44 7.01
C LYS A 84 -19.48 -1.39 5.84
N MET A 85 -19.98 -1.20 4.61
CA MET A 85 -19.20 -1.06 3.38
C MET A 85 -18.89 0.41 3.07
N ALA A 86 -19.41 1.37 3.84
CA ALA A 86 -19.04 2.78 3.73
C ALA A 86 -17.57 2.96 4.16
N GLY A 87 -16.68 3.19 3.21
CA GLY A 87 -15.24 3.08 3.43
C GLY A 87 -14.46 2.66 2.18
N SER A 88 -13.25 2.16 2.35
CA SER A 88 -12.37 1.81 1.24
C SER A 88 -11.49 0.61 1.57
N SER A 89 -11.07 -0.12 0.56
CA SER A 89 -10.06 -1.18 0.69
C SER A 89 -8.67 -0.60 0.54
N LEU A 90 -7.74 -1.11 1.33
CA LEU A 90 -6.35 -0.67 1.35
C LEU A 90 -5.43 -1.84 1.02
N LYS A 91 -4.41 -1.57 0.20
CA LYS A 91 -3.39 -2.54 -0.18
C LYS A 91 -2.03 -1.87 -0.16
N LEU A 92 -1.03 -2.59 0.36
CA LEU A 92 0.36 -2.16 0.37
C LEU A 92 1.18 -3.11 -0.48
N GLU A 93 2.02 -2.56 -1.35
CA GLU A 93 2.91 -3.33 -2.20
C GLU A 93 4.35 -2.82 -2.01
N PHE A 94 5.28 -3.73 -1.73
CA PHE A 94 6.71 -3.46 -1.56
C PHE A 94 7.45 -4.11 -2.72
N PHE A 95 8.26 -3.35 -3.43
CA PHE A 95 8.95 -3.78 -4.64
C PHE A 95 10.46 -3.68 -4.45
N PHE A 96 11.17 -4.71 -4.90
CA PHE A 96 12.62 -4.68 -5.00
C PHE A 96 13.11 -5.60 -6.11
N GLU A 97 14.28 -5.29 -6.65
CA GLU A 97 14.93 -6.10 -7.68
C GLU A 97 16.05 -6.91 -7.06
N SER A 98 16.08 -8.21 -7.36
CA SER A 98 17.15 -9.10 -6.91
C SER A 98 17.17 -10.38 -7.72
N VAL A 99 18.35 -10.99 -7.84
CA VAL A 99 18.51 -12.32 -8.42
C VAL A 99 17.78 -13.33 -7.53
N VAL A 100 16.90 -14.14 -8.12
CA VAL A 100 15.99 -15.07 -7.40
C VAL A 100 16.70 -15.94 -6.36
N ASN A 101 17.90 -16.43 -6.66
CA ASN A 101 18.67 -17.32 -5.79
C ASN A 101 19.39 -16.61 -4.63
N GLN A 102 19.35 -15.27 -4.59
CA GLN A 102 19.98 -14.47 -3.53
C GLN A 102 18.97 -13.99 -2.48
N VAL A 103 17.68 -14.29 -2.67
CA VAL A 103 16.61 -13.85 -1.78
C VAL A 103 16.28 -14.96 -0.78
N ASP A 104 16.27 -14.59 0.50
CA ASP A 104 15.85 -15.45 1.61
C ASP A 104 14.36 -15.20 1.92
N TYR A 105 13.49 -15.97 1.27
CA TYR A 105 12.04 -15.81 1.38
C TYR A 105 11.51 -16.05 2.80
N ASP A 106 12.12 -16.98 3.55
CA ASP A 106 11.72 -17.29 4.92
C ASP A 106 11.98 -16.09 5.85
N LYS A 107 13.12 -15.40 5.67
CA LYS A 107 13.41 -14.16 6.42
C LYS A 107 12.44 -13.03 6.08
N ILE A 108 12.08 -12.90 4.81
CA ILE A 108 11.10 -11.91 4.36
C ILE A 108 9.73 -12.19 4.96
N GLU A 109 9.24 -13.43 4.89
CA GLU A 109 7.97 -13.83 5.48
C GLU A 109 7.94 -13.53 6.99
N LYS A 110 9.01 -13.90 7.69
CA LYS A 110 9.13 -13.63 9.13
C LYS A 110 9.13 -12.13 9.43
N LEU A 111 9.87 -11.32 8.67
CA LEU A 111 9.90 -9.87 8.85
C LEU A 111 8.50 -9.28 8.74
N PHE A 112 7.76 -9.61 7.68
CA PHE A 112 6.42 -9.05 7.48
C PHE A 112 5.42 -9.57 8.50
N SER A 113 5.53 -10.84 8.90
CA SER A 113 4.70 -11.43 9.96
C SER A 113 4.96 -10.78 11.33
N ASP A 114 6.22 -10.43 11.64
CA ASP A 114 6.59 -9.75 12.89
C ASP A 114 6.01 -8.33 12.97
N ILE A 115 5.97 -7.61 11.84
CA ILE A 115 5.52 -6.21 11.78
C ILE A 115 3.98 -6.12 11.68
N TRP A 116 3.39 -6.88 10.76
CA TRP A 116 1.97 -6.77 10.42
C TRP A 116 1.10 -7.76 11.19
N GLY A 117 1.71 -8.76 11.84
CA GLY A 117 1.02 -9.81 12.57
C GLY A 117 0.43 -10.90 11.67
N PRO A 118 0.07 -12.05 12.26
CA PRO A 118 -0.36 -13.24 11.51
C PRO A 118 -1.76 -13.12 10.89
N SER A 119 -2.54 -12.11 11.29
CA SER A 119 -3.91 -11.94 10.82
C SER A 119 -3.99 -11.20 9.47
N ARG A 120 -2.87 -10.67 8.96
CA ARG A 120 -2.81 -9.97 7.67
C ARG A 120 -2.44 -10.97 6.59
N LYS A 121 -3.07 -10.83 5.43
CA LYS A 121 -2.73 -11.66 4.28
C LYS A 121 -1.50 -11.07 3.63
N ILE A 122 -0.37 -11.76 3.78
CA ILE A 122 0.90 -11.42 3.15
C ILE A 122 1.12 -12.40 1.99
N SER A 123 1.46 -11.88 0.82
CA SER A 123 1.81 -12.70 -0.34
C SER A 123 3.05 -12.15 -1.03
N GLN A 124 3.82 -13.03 -1.66
CA GLN A 124 4.99 -12.65 -2.44
C GLN A 124 4.86 -13.16 -3.88
N ARG A 125 5.16 -12.29 -4.84
CA ARG A 125 5.20 -12.59 -6.27
C ARG A 125 6.60 -12.28 -6.79
N VAL A 126 7.11 -13.16 -7.65
CA VAL A 126 8.37 -12.96 -8.37
C VAL A 126 8.06 -12.92 -9.86
N GLN A 127 8.48 -11.85 -10.53
CA GLN A 127 8.36 -11.66 -11.96
C GLN A 127 9.75 -11.62 -12.57
N LEU A 128 10.00 -12.49 -13.55
CA LEU A 128 11.28 -12.60 -14.25
C LEU A 128 11.03 -12.85 -15.73
N ASP A 129 11.95 -12.40 -16.58
CA ASP A 129 11.93 -12.73 -18.00
C ASP A 129 12.71 -14.04 -18.24
N PRO A 130 12.05 -15.14 -18.64
CA PRO A 130 12.69 -16.43 -18.81
C PRO A 130 13.67 -16.47 -19.99
N LEU A 131 13.65 -15.49 -20.89
CA LEU A 131 14.55 -15.43 -22.05
C LEU A 131 15.93 -14.87 -21.70
N TYR A 132 16.06 -14.15 -20.57
CA TYR A 132 17.31 -13.56 -20.13
C TYR A 132 17.87 -14.30 -18.91
N LYS A 133 18.74 -15.28 -19.17
CA LYS A 133 19.44 -16.05 -18.14
C LYS A 133 20.28 -15.10 -17.27
N GLU A 134 20.11 -15.19 -15.95
CA GLU A 134 20.76 -14.34 -14.92
C GLU A 134 20.18 -12.92 -14.72
N SER A 135 18.96 -12.66 -15.17
CA SER A 135 18.33 -11.35 -14.91
C SER A 135 17.85 -11.18 -13.49
N GLU A 136 17.90 -9.94 -13.01
CA GLU A 136 17.19 -9.51 -11.82
C GLU A 136 15.70 -9.78 -11.99
N ALA A 137 15.08 -10.32 -10.95
CA ALA A 137 13.64 -10.50 -10.89
C ALA A 137 13.03 -9.36 -10.07
N LEU A 138 11.85 -8.92 -10.48
CA LEU A 138 11.03 -8.03 -9.69
C LEU A 138 10.30 -8.84 -8.63
N HIS A 139 10.59 -8.56 -7.37
CA HIS A 139 9.87 -9.12 -6.24
C HIS A 139 8.81 -8.12 -5.79
N THR A 140 7.60 -8.61 -5.57
CA THR A 140 6.51 -7.84 -5.00
C THR A 140 5.99 -8.55 -3.76
N ILE A 141 6.05 -7.87 -2.62
CA ILE A 141 5.41 -8.33 -1.39
C ILE A 141 4.14 -7.51 -1.22
N THR A 142 3.00 -8.17 -1.07
CA THR A 142 1.71 -7.52 -0.91
C THR A 142 1.16 -7.80 0.47
N VAL A 143 0.79 -6.73 1.19
CA VAL A 143 0.03 -6.80 2.45
C VAL A 143 -1.39 -6.34 2.16
N GLU A 144 -2.35 -7.25 2.34
CA GLU A 144 -3.78 -6.99 2.15
C GLU A 144 -4.50 -6.98 3.50
N PHE A 145 -5.41 -6.01 3.66
CA PHE A 145 -6.31 -5.92 4.80
C PHE A 145 -7.64 -6.55 4.38
N ASP A 146 -8.00 -7.70 4.94
CA ASP A 146 -9.28 -8.39 4.65
C ASP A 146 -10.48 -7.72 5.34
N ARG A 147 -10.52 -6.38 5.27
CA ARG A 147 -11.56 -5.52 5.85
C ARG A 147 -11.65 -4.19 5.11
N ILE A 148 -12.85 -3.61 5.13
CA ILE A 148 -13.06 -2.23 4.72
C ILE A 148 -12.57 -1.29 5.84
N ILE A 149 -11.78 -0.29 5.48
CA ILE A 149 -11.38 0.79 6.38
C ILE A 149 -12.43 1.88 6.32
N GLN A 150 -12.94 2.25 7.48
CA GLN A 150 -13.96 3.28 7.65
C GLN A 150 -13.33 4.59 8.14
N GLU A 151 -14.06 5.70 8.03
CA GLU A 151 -13.58 7.02 8.45
C GLU A 151 -13.25 7.10 9.95
N ALA A 152 -13.91 6.31 10.79
CA ALA A 152 -13.58 6.23 12.22
C ALA A 152 -12.17 5.68 12.51
N GLN A 153 -11.49 5.15 11.50
CA GLN A 153 -10.16 4.55 11.60
C GLN A 153 -9.09 5.38 10.88
N LEU A 154 -9.34 6.67 10.61
CA LEU A 154 -8.37 7.54 9.96
C LEU A 154 -7.05 7.66 10.75
N ASP A 155 -7.12 7.71 12.08
CA ASP A 155 -5.93 7.77 12.94
C ASP A 155 -5.05 6.51 12.75
N ASP A 156 -5.67 5.32 12.63
CA ASP A 156 -4.96 4.06 12.36
C ASP A 156 -4.15 4.10 11.05
N LEU A 157 -4.56 4.92 10.06
CA LEU A 157 -3.85 5.05 8.78
C LEU A 157 -2.54 5.82 8.92
N ILE A 158 -2.47 6.77 9.86
CA ILE A 158 -1.25 7.52 10.14
C ILE A 158 -0.25 6.59 10.82
N ASP A 159 -0.69 5.86 11.86
CA ASP A 159 0.12 4.87 12.54
C ASP A 159 0.65 3.81 11.56
N MET A 160 -0.19 3.36 10.61
CA MET A 160 0.18 2.42 9.56
C MET A 160 1.42 2.87 8.77
N ILE A 161 1.59 4.17 8.51
CA ILE A 161 2.73 4.69 7.75
C ILE A 161 4.05 4.39 8.47
N GLU A 162 4.08 4.45 9.80
CA GLU A 162 5.26 4.06 10.58
C GLU A 162 5.64 2.59 10.38
N TYR A 163 4.63 1.70 10.32
CA TYR A 163 4.84 0.27 10.03
C TYR A 163 5.36 0.06 8.60
N ILE A 164 4.89 0.86 7.63
CA ILE A 164 5.39 0.83 6.25
C ILE A 164 6.86 1.22 6.21
N ILE A 165 7.23 2.35 6.80
CA ILE A 165 8.62 2.83 6.85
C ILE A 165 9.53 1.80 7.54
N THR A 166 9.07 1.23 8.65
CA THR A 166 9.80 0.16 9.35
C THR A 166 9.98 -1.09 8.49
N SER A 167 8.95 -1.46 7.71
CA SER A 167 9.01 -2.60 6.79
C SER A 167 10.06 -2.38 5.71
N VAL A 168 10.08 -1.20 5.08
CA VAL A 168 11.06 -0.87 4.03
C VAL A 168 12.47 -0.88 4.59
N LYS A 169 12.72 -0.17 5.70
CA LYS A 169 14.05 -0.10 6.32
C LYS A 169 14.58 -1.48 6.68
N ARG A 170 13.74 -2.36 7.25
CA ARG A 170 14.14 -3.74 7.58
C ARG A 170 14.32 -4.60 6.34
N LEU A 171 13.51 -4.41 5.31
CA LEU A 171 13.61 -5.15 4.05
C LEU A 171 14.91 -4.82 3.32
N GLU A 172 15.29 -3.54 3.23
CA GLU A 172 16.54 -3.08 2.59
C GLU A 172 17.81 -3.62 3.26
N LEU A 173 17.73 -4.05 4.53
CA LEU A 173 18.84 -4.72 5.21
C LEU A 173 18.98 -6.20 4.85
N LEU A 174 17.92 -6.82 4.32
CA LEU A 174 17.88 -8.24 3.97
C LEU A 174 18.21 -8.52 2.50
N ILE A 175 17.99 -7.56 1.60
CA ILE A 175 18.16 -7.71 0.14
C ILE A 175 19.54 -7.25 -0.36
#